data_AF-F8AL65-F1
#
_entry.id   AF-F8AL65-F1
#
_cell.length_a   1.000
_cell.length_b   1.000
_cell.length_c   1.000
_cell.angle_alpha   90.00
_cell.angle_beta   90.00
_cell.angle_gamma   90.00
#
_symmetry.space_group_name_H-M   'P 1'
#
loop_
_entity.id
_entity.type
_entity.pdbx_description
1 polymer ?
#
loop_
_entity_poly.entity_id
_entity_poly.type
_entity_poly.pdbx_seq_one_letter_code
_entity_poly.pdbx_strand_id
1 'polypeptide(L)'
;MKLTEKRIGIICIGAVLIGIIFLHFYELTPKTEKIADIKEGDYVKIVGVIQDMKVVRDDCRYIQKIKYIKIRDDSGGDLRIYAFKDVNNDLTNYIKSTNPTIKEGDIVEVIGTIKVYNGIYEIILDDASNFKLIEKKNFERDIYLSPNPTNIYASKYGKTYHTSKNCPYGKKIKDKNKIYFYSEEDAKALGYKKCKWCNDASNN
;
A
#
# COMPACT_ATOMS: atom_id res chain seq x y z
N MET A 1 61.78 4.09 -3.17
CA MET A 1 61.55 2.63 -3.06
C MET A 1 61.08 2.10 -4.42
N LYS A 2 61.74 1.11 -5.04
CA LYS A 2 61.31 0.58 -6.35
C LYS A 2 60.09 -0.33 -6.17
N LEU A 3 58.99 -0.03 -6.87
CA LEU A 3 57.85 -0.92 -7.01
C LEU A 3 58.22 -2.03 -7.99
N THR A 4 58.10 -3.27 -7.54
CA THR A 4 58.23 -4.47 -8.38
C THR A 4 56.85 -5.12 -8.53
N GLU A 5 56.61 -5.86 -9.61
CA GLU A 5 55.31 -6.53 -9.85
C GLU A 5 54.85 -7.37 -8.64
N LYS A 6 55.79 -8.08 -8.01
CA LYS A 6 55.53 -8.88 -6.80
C LYS A 6 55.04 -8.02 -5.61
N ARG A 7 55.54 -6.79 -5.47
CA ARG A 7 55.11 -5.84 -4.44
C ARG A 7 53.76 -5.21 -4.77
N ILE A 8 53.49 -4.94 -6.04
CA ILE A 8 52.17 -4.46 -6.51
C ILE A 8 51.10 -5.51 -6.19
N GLY A 9 51.36 -6.79 -6.50
CA GLY A 9 50.44 -7.89 -6.18
C GLY A 9 50.12 -8.00 -4.69
N ILE A 10 51.12 -7.88 -3.82
CA ILE A 10 50.93 -7.91 -2.35
C ILE A 10 50.08 -6.73 -1.87
N ILE A 11 50.30 -5.53 -2.41
CA ILE A 11 49.53 -4.33 -2.06
C ILE A 11 48.06 -4.48 -2.50
N CYS A 12 47.80 -4.99 -3.71
CA CYS A 12 46.45 -5.22 -4.20
C CYS A 12 45.70 -6.25 -3.34
N ILE A 13 46.34 -7.37 -2.99
CA ILE A 13 45.73 -8.39 -2.12
C ILE A 13 45.45 -7.80 -0.73
N GLY A 14 46.40 -7.03 -0.18
CA GLY A 14 46.21 -6.32 1.09
C GLY A 14 45.02 -5.37 1.05
N ALA A 15 44.87 -4.57 -0.01
CA ALA A 15 43.74 -3.66 -0.18
C ALA A 15 42.39 -4.39 -0.29
N VAL A 16 42.34 -5.52 -1.00
CA VAL A 16 41.13 -6.35 -1.10
C VAL A 16 40.76 -6.94 0.25
N LEU A 17 41.73 -7.48 1.00
CA LEU A 17 41.48 -8.05 2.32
C LEU A 17 41.01 -6.98 3.32
N ILE A 18 41.64 -5.80 3.31
CA ILE A 18 41.21 -4.66 4.14
C ILE A 18 39.80 -4.22 3.73
N GLY A 19 39.49 -4.17 2.43
CA GLY A 19 38.15 -3.84 1.95
C GLY A 19 37.07 -4.84 2.38
N ILE A 20 37.35 -6.14 2.31
CA ILE A 20 36.44 -7.20 2.80
C ILE A 20 36.21 -7.07 4.30
N ILE A 21 37.30 -6.88 5.07
CA ILE A 21 37.22 -6.67 6.52
C ILE A 21 36.40 -5.42 6.83
N PHE A 22 36.66 -4.31 6.12
CA PHE A 22 35.92 -3.06 6.30
C PHE A 22 34.43 -3.25 6.03
N LEU A 23 34.05 -3.90 4.92
CA LEU A 23 32.65 -4.22 4.61
C LEU A 23 32.01 -5.19 5.61
N HIS A 24 32.80 -6.08 6.22
CA HIS A 24 32.30 -7.01 7.23
C HIS A 24 32.00 -6.32 8.57
N PHE A 25 32.70 -5.23 8.89
CA PHE A 25 32.48 -4.45 10.12
C PHE A 25 31.61 -3.20 9.94
N TYR A 26 31.37 -2.75 8.70
CA TYR A 26 30.49 -1.61 8.42
C TYR A 26 29.03 -2.06 8.32
N GLU A 27 28.38 -2.26 9.47
CA GLU A 27 26.92 -2.41 9.49
C GLU A 27 26.27 -1.05 9.17
N LEU A 28 25.64 -0.96 8.00
CA LEU A 28 24.77 0.16 7.67
C LEU A 28 23.53 0.09 8.55
N THR A 29 23.61 0.74 9.71
CA THR A 29 22.47 0.86 10.62
C THR A 29 21.65 2.08 10.22
N PRO A 30 20.33 1.93 9.98
CA PRO A 30 19.50 3.05 9.59
C PRO A 30 19.37 4.02 10.77
N LYS A 31 19.60 5.30 10.53
CA LYS A 31 19.42 6.32 11.56
C LYS A 31 17.94 6.65 11.71
N THR A 32 17.44 6.68 12.94
CA THR A 32 16.07 7.14 13.17
C THR A 32 16.01 8.64 12.98
N GLU A 33 15.19 9.09 12.05
CA GLU A 33 15.11 10.50 11.63
C GLU A 33 13.65 10.95 11.50
N LYS A 34 13.45 12.25 11.59
CA LYS A 34 12.19 12.92 11.27
C LYS A 34 12.18 13.33 9.80
N ILE A 35 11.00 13.35 9.18
CA ILE A 35 10.84 13.67 7.74
C ILE A 35 11.36 15.06 7.42
N ALA A 36 11.21 16.05 8.31
CA ALA A 36 11.73 17.39 8.09
C ALA A 36 13.27 17.47 8.03
N ASP A 37 13.97 16.51 8.62
CA ASP A 37 15.43 16.53 8.80
C ASP A 37 16.18 15.68 7.75
N ILE A 38 15.46 14.89 6.95
CA ILE A 38 16.06 14.00 5.96
C ILE A 38 16.66 14.77 4.78
N LYS A 39 17.68 14.16 4.18
CA LYS A 39 18.33 14.61 2.96
C LYS A 39 18.43 13.48 1.96
N GLU A 40 18.57 13.85 0.69
CA GLU A 40 18.84 12.87 -0.37
C GLU A 40 20.08 12.04 -0.06
N GLY A 41 19.96 10.71 -0.19
CA GLY A 41 21.04 9.76 0.09
C GLY A 41 21.06 9.22 1.53
N ASP A 42 20.30 9.79 2.46
CA ASP A 42 20.27 9.29 3.84
C ASP A 42 19.65 7.89 3.89
N TYR A 43 20.28 6.97 4.62
CA TYR A 43 19.72 5.65 4.95
C TYR A 43 19.06 5.71 6.33
N VAL A 44 17.72 5.74 6.33
CA VAL A 44 16.94 6.15 7.50
C VAL A 44 15.90 5.13 7.90
N LYS A 45 15.48 5.25 9.15
CA LYS A 45 14.29 4.63 9.73
C LYS A 45 13.31 5.73 10.09
N ILE A 46 12.11 5.70 9.53
CA ILE A 46 11.08 6.72 9.74
C ILE A 46 9.81 6.04 10.26
N VAL A 47 9.24 6.59 11.33
CA VAL A 47 7.93 6.19 11.84
C VAL A 47 6.93 7.29 11.48
N GLY A 48 5.86 6.93 10.78
CA GLY A 48 4.87 7.88 10.30
C GLY A 48 3.47 7.29 10.20
N VAL A 49 2.48 8.18 10.11
CA VAL A 49 1.08 7.84 9.84
C VAL A 49 0.89 7.73 8.33
N ILE A 50 0.22 6.67 7.87
CA ILE A 50 -0.21 6.57 6.47
C ILE A 50 -1.26 7.66 6.21
N GLN A 51 -0.92 8.63 5.38
CA GLN A 51 -1.81 9.72 5.01
C GLN A 51 -2.66 9.37 3.78
N ASP A 52 -2.09 8.68 2.80
CA ASP A 52 -2.75 8.29 1.56
C ASP A 52 -2.15 6.98 1.05
N MET A 53 -2.97 6.04 0.62
CA MET A 53 -2.52 4.79 0.01
C MET A 53 -3.18 4.60 -1.34
N LYS A 54 -2.39 4.77 -2.41
CA LYS A 54 -2.89 4.54 -3.75
C LYS A 54 -2.75 3.07 -4.13
N VAL A 55 -3.88 2.39 -4.32
CA VAL A 55 -3.91 0.97 -4.70
C VAL A 55 -4.64 0.73 -6.01
N VAL A 56 -4.28 -0.35 -6.71
CA VAL A 56 -5.04 -0.94 -7.80
C VAL A 56 -5.91 -2.05 -7.23
N ARG A 57 -7.19 -2.05 -7.59
CA ARG A 57 -8.16 -3.07 -7.17
C ARG A 57 -8.78 -3.74 -8.39
N ASP A 58 -9.22 -4.98 -8.23
CA ASP A 58 -10.07 -5.64 -9.21
C ASP A 58 -11.53 -5.16 -9.14
N ASP A 59 -12.38 -5.72 -10.00
CA ASP A 59 -13.82 -5.42 -10.06
C ASP A 59 -14.55 -5.77 -8.75
N CYS A 60 -14.01 -6.69 -7.95
CA CYS A 60 -14.54 -7.07 -6.64
C CYS A 60 -13.97 -6.24 -5.48
N ARG A 61 -13.14 -5.24 -5.79
CA ARG A 61 -12.44 -4.35 -4.85
C ARG A 61 -11.31 -5.00 -4.06
N TYR A 62 -10.85 -6.20 -4.41
CA TYR A 62 -9.65 -6.77 -3.79
C TYR A 62 -8.41 -6.01 -4.25
N ILE A 63 -7.49 -5.75 -3.32
CA ILE A 63 -6.22 -5.10 -3.61
C ILE A 63 -5.36 -6.05 -4.44
N GLN A 64 -4.96 -5.58 -5.62
CA GLN A 64 -4.09 -6.30 -6.56
C GLN A 64 -2.66 -5.78 -6.50
N LYS A 65 -2.48 -4.47 -6.26
CA LYS A 65 -1.16 -3.82 -6.27
C LYS A 65 -1.17 -2.52 -5.47
N ILE A 66 -0.09 -2.22 -4.77
CA ILE A 66 0.16 -0.89 -4.20
C ILE A 66 0.87 -0.02 -5.25
N LYS A 67 0.36 1.17 -5.57
CA LYS A 67 1.07 2.13 -6.42
C LYS A 67 2.08 2.94 -5.62
N TYR A 68 1.64 3.50 -4.49
CA TYR A 68 2.49 4.17 -3.52
C TYR A 68 1.76 4.26 -2.17
N ILE A 69 2.54 4.47 -1.12
CA ILE A 69 2.06 4.82 0.21
C ILE A 69 2.67 6.17 0.55
N LYS A 70 1.87 7.13 1.01
CA LYS A 70 2.35 8.40 1.52
C LYS A 70 2.25 8.37 3.04
N ILE A 71 3.37 8.66 3.70
CA ILE A 71 3.40 8.84 5.15
C ILE A 71 3.75 10.28 5.51
N ARG A 72 3.34 10.67 6.70
CA ARG A 72 3.74 11.91 7.37
C ARG A 72 4.09 11.61 8.82
N ASP A 73 4.95 12.43 9.42
CA ASP A 73 5.18 12.45 10.85
C ASP A 73 4.72 13.80 11.45
N ASP A 74 5.10 14.06 12.69
CA ASP A 74 4.80 15.30 13.42
C ASP A 74 5.70 16.48 13.04
N SER A 75 6.83 16.24 12.36
CA SER A 75 7.77 17.28 11.93
C SER A 75 7.30 17.99 10.65
N GLY A 76 6.38 17.37 9.91
CA GLY A 76 5.85 17.87 8.66
C GLY A 76 6.59 17.34 7.43
N GLY A 77 6.03 17.61 6.25
CA GLY A 77 6.49 17.04 4.98
C GLY A 77 5.79 15.72 4.63
N ASP A 78 5.97 15.33 3.36
CA ASP A 78 5.40 14.11 2.77
C ASP A 78 6.55 13.19 2.36
N LEU A 79 6.52 11.93 2.78
CA LEU A 79 7.40 10.89 2.26
C LEU A 79 6.59 9.87 1.47
N ARG A 80 7.03 9.55 0.24
CA ARG A 80 6.39 8.52 -0.59
C ARG A 80 7.18 7.23 -0.59
N ILE A 81 6.48 6.13 -0.38
CA ILE A 81 7.04 4.78 -0.44
C ILE A 81 6.53 4.11 -1.70
N TYR A 82 7.46 3.58 -2.47
CA TYR A 82 7.20 2.77 -3.65
C TYR A 82 7.81 1.39 -3.48
N ALA A 83 7.16 0.39 -4.08
CA ALA A 83 7.70 -0.95 -4.22
C ALA A 83 7.44 -1.41 -5.66
N PHE A 84 8.34 -2.21 -6.23
CA PHE A 84 8.23 -2.70 -7.60
C PHE A 84 8.38 -4.22 -7.67
N LYS A 85 7.82 -4.82 -8.73
CA LYS A 85 7.93 -6.26 -9.01
C LYS A 85 7.58 -7.11 -7.78
N ASP A 86 8.44 -8.05 -7.41
CA ASP A 86 8.21 -9.02 -6.34
C ASP A 86 8.09 -8.34 -4.98
N VAL A 87 8.88 -7.30 -4.70
CA VAL A 87 8.76 -6.49 -3.47
C VAL A 87 7.36 -5.89 -3.34
N ASN A 88 6.74 -5.48 -4.45
CA ASN A 88 5.37 -4.98 -4.43
C ASN A 88 4.35 -6.08 -4.14
N ASN A 89 4.55 -7.29 -4.66
CA ASN A 89 3.69 -8.43 -4.39
C ASN A 89 3.76 -8.79 -2.90
N ASP A 90 4.97 -8.83 -2.34
CA ASP A 90 5.20 -9.13 -0.93
C ASP A 90 4.61 -8.06 -0.01
N LEU A 91 4.84 -6.78 -0.32
CA LEU A 91 4.21 -5.66 0.39
C LEU A 91 2.68 -5.73 0.32
N THR A 92 2.12 -6.03 -0.86
CA THR A 92 0.67 -6.16 -1.05
C THR A 92 0.12 -7.30 -0.19
N ASN A 93 0.81 -8.44 -0.13
CA ASN A 93 0.42 -9.58 0.70
C ASN A 93 0.50 -9.24 2.19
N TYR A 94 1.55 -8.55 2.63
CA TYR A 94 1.69 -8.08 4.01
C TYR A 94 0.58 -7.11 4.41
N ILE A 95 0.24 -6.13 3.57
CA ILE A 95 -0.88 -5.22 3.82
C ILE A 95 -2.20 -5.97 3.99
N LYS A 96 -2.40 -7.02 3.19
CA LYS A 96 -3.60 -7.89 3.22
C LYS A 96 -3.61 -8.88 4.38
N SER A 97 -2.49 -9.07 5.10
CA SER A 97 -2.40 -10.07 6.17
C SER A 97 -3.10 -9.65 7.47
N THR A 98 -3.62 -8.42 7.52
CA THR A 98 -4.38 -7.88 8.66
C THR A 98 -5.84 -7.68 8.28
N ASN A 99 -6.73 -7.70 9.28
CA ASN A 99 -8.16 -7.44 9.09
C ASN A 99 -8.67 -6.44 10.14
N PRO A 100 -9.11 -5.23 9.74
CA PRO A 100 -9.05 -4.67 8.39
C PRO A 100 -7.61 -4.47 7.89
N THR A 101 -7.42 -4.46 6.57
CA THR A 101 -6.12 -4.27 5.90
C THR A 101 -5.41 -2.99 6.37
N ILE A 102 -4.08 -2.99 6.30
CA ILE A 102 -3.26 -1.81 6.61
C ILE A 102 -3.63 -0.68 5.65
N LYS A 103 -3.97 0.50 6.16
CA LYS A 103 -4.46 1.61 5.34
C LYS A 103 -4.32 2.97 6.02
N GLU A 104 -4.86 4.00 5.39
CA GLU A 104 -4.80 5.38 5.86
C GLU A 104 -5.16 5.51 7.34
N GLY A 105 -4.33 6.21 8.11
CA GLY A 105 -4.47 6.39 9.56
C GLY A 105 -3.59 5.45 10.40
N ASP A 106 -3.18 4.30 9.87
CA ASP A 106 -2.27 3.38 10.58
C ASP A 106 -0.86 3.95 10.72
N ILE A 107 -0.13 3.55 11.76
CA ILE A 107 1.26 3.94 12.01
C ILE A 107 2.20 2.85 11.52
N VAL A 108 3.17 3.25 10.70
CA VAL A 108 4.15 2.34 10.10
C VAL A 108 5.57 2.85 10.30
N GLU A 109 6.49 1.90 10.38
CA GLU A 109 7.93 2.12 10.28
C GLU A 109 8.36 1.77 8.86
N VAL A 110 9.19 2.62 8.27
CA VAL A 110 9.77 2.43 6.95
C VAL A 110 11.28 2.63 7.04
N ILE A 111 12.03 1.69 6.49
CA ILE A 111 13.49 1.74 6.39
C ILE A 111 13.87 1.86 4.92
N GLY A 112 14.86 2.69 4.62
CA GLY A 112 15.44 2.74 3.28
C GLY A 112 16.22 4.02 2.99
N THR A 113 16.75 4.09 1.78
CA THR A 113 17.51 5.25 1.30
C THR A 113 16.57 6.30 0.70
N ILE A 114 16.71 7.54 1.16
CA ILE A 114 15.97 8.68 0.64
C ILE A 114 16.45 9.04 -0.77
N LYS A 115 15.50 9.19 -1.68
CA LYS A 115 15.68 9.73 -3.03
C LYS A 115 14.80 10.95 -3.22
N VAL A 116 15.17 11.82 -4.14
CA VAL A 116 14.36 12.96 -4.54
C VAL A 116 13.94 12.81 -5.99
N TYR A 117 12.63 12.77 -6.24
CA TYR A 117 12.08 12.75 -7.59
C TYR A 117 11.05 13.86 -7.74
N ASN A 118 11.28 14.79 -8.68
CA ASN A 118 10.45 15.97 -8.91
C ASN A 118 10.17 16.78 -7.62
N GLY A 119 11.18 16.93 -6.76
CA GLY A 119 11.09 17.67 -5.50
C GLY A 119 10.32 16.95 -4.38
N ILE A 120 10.03 15.66 -4.55
CA ILE A 120 9.35 14.83 -3.55
C ILE A 120 10.34 13.82 -2.99
N TYR A 121 10.42 13.74 -1.67
CA TYR A 121 11.17 12.68 -1.00
C TYR A 121 10.47 11.34 -1.16
N GLU A 122 11.25 10.33 -1.52
CA GLU A 122 10.75 8.97 -1.69
C GLU A 122 11.73 7.90 -1.21
N ILE A 123 11.15 6.77 -0.78
CA ILE A 123 11.85 5.51 -0.54
C ILE A 123 11.34 4.51 -1.57
N ILE A 124 12.25 3.89 -2.31
CA ILE A 124 11.94 2.70 -3.10
C ILE A 124 12.38 1.50 -2.28
N LEU A 125 11.42 0.70 -1.82
CA LEU A 125 11.69 -0.50 -1.05
C LEU A 125 12.44 -1.51 -1.92
N ASP A 126 13.55 -1.98 -1.38
CA ASP A 126 14.33 -3.13 -1.82
C ASP A 126 13.78 -4.44 -1.27
N ASP A 127 13.19 -4.41 -0.07
CA ASP A 127 12.50 -5.51 0.60
C ASP A 127 11.19 -5.02 1.26
N ALA A 128 10.14 -5.83 1.22
CA ALA A 128 8.88 -5.56 1.90
C ALA A 128 9.02 -5.59 3.42
N SER A 129 10.02 -6.31 3.96
CA SER A 129 10.32 -6.36 5.39
C SER A 129 10.74 -4.99 5.97
N ASN A 130 11.21 -4.08 5.10
CA ASN A 130 11.53 -2.69 5.43
C ASN A 130 10.29 -1.81 5.59
N PHE A 131 9.08 -2.35 5.41
CA PHE A 131 7.82 -1.70 5.75
C PHE A 131 7.10 -2.49 6.84
N LYS A 132 6.84 -1.87 7.98
CA LYS A 132 6.30 -2.56 9.15
C LYS A 132 5.15 -1.79 9.79
N LEU A 133 4.05 -2.48 10.07
CA LEU A 133 2.99 -1.94 10.92
C LEU A 133 3.48 -1.84 12.36
N ILE A 134 3.42 -0.63 12.94
CA ILE A 134 3.76 -0.37 14.33
C ILE A 134 2.49 -0.33 15.19
N GLU A 135 1.48 0.41 14.72
CA GLU A 135 0.21 0.55 15.44
C GLU A 135 -0.96 0.59 14.46
N LYS A 136 -1.93 -0.29 14.68
CA LYS A 136 -3.20 -0.29 13.96
C LYS A 136 -4.11 0.76 14.56
N LYS A 137 -4.51 1.77 13.77
CA LYS A 137 -5.41 2.85 14.19
C LYS A 137 -6.69 2.90 13.38
N ASN A 138 -6.66 2.48 12.11
CA ASN A 138 -7.84 2.46 11.26
C ASN A 138 -8.54 1.09 11.27
N PHE A 139 -9.61 1.00 12.05
CA PHE A 139 -10.46 -0.19 12.16
C PHE A 139 -11.71 -0.15 11.27
N GLU A 140 -11.79 0.78 10.32
CA GLU A 140 -12.87 0.76 9.33
C GLU A 140 -12.82 -0.57 8.58
N ARG A 141 -13.96 -1.24 8.43
CA ARG A 141 -14.02 -2.54 7.75
C ARG A 141 -13.68 -2.42 6.26
N ASP A 142 -13.07 -3.46 5.70
CA ASP A 142 -12.91 -3.56 4.26
C ASP A 142 -14.21 -4.03 3.60
N ILE A 143 -14.52 -3.46 2.44
CA ILE A 143 -15.78 -3.73 1.73
C ILE A 143 -15.49 -4.30 0.36
N TYR A 144 -15.85 -5.56 0.18
CA TYR A 144 -15.69 -6.31 -1.07
C TYR A 144 -17.04 -6.51 -1.76
N LEU A 145 -16.99 -6.66 -3.08
CA LEU A 145 -18.16 -7.04 -3.87
C LEU A 145 -18.16 -8.54 -4.08
N SER A 146 -19.35 -9.12 -4.15
CA SER A 146 -19.51 -10.56 -4.40
C SER A 146 -19.17 -10.87 -5.86
N PRO A 147 -18.29 -11.85 -6.13
CA PRO A 147 -18.04 -12.32 -7.50
C PRO A 147 -19.25 -13.08 -8.06
N ASN A 148 -20.08 -13.63 -7.17
CA ASN A 148 -21.27 -14.39 -7.54
C ASN A 148 -22.53 -13.51 -7.43
N PRO A 149 -23.53 -13.71 -8.30
CA PRO A 149 -24.79 -13.00 -8.21
C PRO A 149 -25.47 -13.16 -6.84
N THR A 150 -25.77 -12.05 -6.18
CA THR A 150 -26.59 -12.00 -4.96
C THR A 150 -27.92 -11.30 -5.24
N ASN A 151 -28.82 -11.29 -4.25
CA ASN A 151 -30.07 -10.52 -4.34
C ASN A 151 -29.84 -9.00 -4.20
N ILE A 152 -28.64 -8.57 -3.83
CA ILE A 152 -28.29 -7.16 -3.59
C ILE A 152 -27.35 -6.72 -4.69
N TYR A 153 -27.84 -5.95 -5.64
CA TYR A 153 -27.09 -5.61 -6.85
C TYR A 153 -27.26 -4.15 -7.25
N ALA A 154 -26.28 -3.60 -7.94
CA ALA A 154 -26.34 -2.25 -8.52
C ALA A 154 -25.71 -2.24 -9.90
N SER A 155 -25.87 -1.13 -10.61
CA SER A 155 -25.03 -0.85 -11.77
C SER A 155 -23.68 -0.33 -11.32
N LYS A 156 -22.59 -0.77 -11.96
CA LYS A 156 -21.24 -0.24 -11.72
C LYS A 156 -21.09 1.27 -12.02
N TYR A 157 -21.99 1.84 -12.81
CA TYR A 157 -22.01 3.27 -13.15
C TYR A 157 -23.00 4.09 -12.32
N GLY A 158 -23.87 3.42 -11.55
CA GLY A 158 -24.90 4.07 -10.75
C GLY A 158 -24.58 4.07 -9.26
N LYS A 159 -25.37 4.81 -8.49
CA LYS A 159 -25.33 4.84 -7.02
C LYS A 159 -26.64 4.36 -6.38
N THR A 160 -27.41 3.57 -7.11
CA THR A 160 -28.65 2.96 -6.62
C THR A 160 -28.51 1.44 -6.59
N TYR A 161 -28.79 0.83 -5.45
CA TYR A 161 -28.81 -0.63 -5.31
C TYR A 161 -30.24 -1.17 -5.21
N HIS A 162 -30.41 -2.42 -5.60
CA HIS A 162 -31.68 -3.14 -5.69
C HIS A 162 -31.58 -4.42 -4.87
N THR A 163 -32.67 -4.78 -4.19
CA THR A 163 -32.77 -5.99 -3.35
C THR A 163 -33.78 -7.00 -3.88
N SER A 164 -34.51 -6.64 -4.94
CA SER A 164 -35.55 -7.48 -5.54
C SER A 164 -35.22 -7.79 -7.00
N LYS A 165 -35.33 -9.08 -7.37
CA LYS A 165 -35.18 -9.55 -8.75
C LYS A 165 -36.26 -9.00 -9.69
N ASN A 166 -37.41 -8.62 -9.13
CA ASN A 166 -38.55 -8.11 -9.89
C ASN A 166 -38.56 -6.59 -10.04
N CYS A 167 -37.54 -5.89 -9.52
CA CYS A 167 -37.48 -4.43 -9.65
C CYS A 167 -37.45 -4.00 -11.12
N PRO A 168 -38.43 -3.20 -11.60
CA PRO A 168 -38.48 -2.79 -13.00
C PRO A 168 -37.27 -1.94 -13.39
N TYR A 169 -36.70 -1.19 -12.43
CA TYR A 169 -35.48 -0.43 -12.61
C TYR A 169 -34.24 -1.33 -12.64
N GLY A 170 -34.17 -2.31 -11.74
CA GLY A 170 -33.07 -3.27 -11.68
C GLY A 170 -32.96 -4.15 -12.93
N LYS A 171 -34.10 -4.54 -13.52
CA LYS A 171 -34.17 -5.31 -14.78
C LYS A 171 -33.56 -4.58 -15.98
N LYS A 172 -33.52 -3.25 -15.98
CA LYS A 172 -32.91 -2.45 -17.05
C LYS A 172 -31.38 -2.46 -17.02
N ILE A 173 -30.78 -2.91 -15.91
CA ILE A 173 -29.31 -2.99 -15.79
C ILE A 173 -28.83 -4.20 -16.61
N LYS A 174 -27.98 -3.94 -17.61
CA LYS A 174 -27.30 -4.98 -18.39
C LYS A 174 -26.44 -5.84 -17.48
N ASP A 175 -26.44 -7.16 -17.65
CA ASP A 175 -25.72 -8.09 -16.77
C ASP A 175 -24.23 -7.78 -16.65
N LYS A 176 -23.57 -7.43 -17.76
CA LYS A 176 -22.14 -7.00 -17.78
C LYS A 176 -21.83 -5.73 -16.96
N ASN A 177 -22.86 -5.01 -16.53
CA ASN A 177 -22.76 -3.80 -15.74
C ASN A 177 -23.26 -4.01 -14.30
N LYS A 178 -23.73 -5.21 -13.94
CA LYS A 178 -24.16 -5.52 -12.58
C LYS A 178 -22.94 -5.79 -11.69
N ILE A 179 -23.00 -5.23 -10.50
CA ILE A 179 -22.13 -5.58 -9.37
C ILE A 179 -23.03 -6.09 -8.25
N TYR A 180 -22.49 -6.97 -7.42
CA TYR A 180 -23.22 -7.64 -6.36
C TYR A 180 -22.59 -7.35 -5.00
N PHE A 181 -23.41 -7.16 -3.98
CA PHE A 181 -22.96 -6.90 -2.61
C PHE A 181 -23.23 -8.14 -1.75
N TYR A 182 -22.42 -8.35 -0.71
CA TYR A 182 -22.69 -9.36 0.30
C TYR A 182 -23.83 -8.95 1.25
N SER A 183 -23.96 -7.64 1.52
CA SER A 183 -24.98 -7.09 2.41
C SER A 183 -25.51 -5.72 1.96
N GLU A 184 -26.66 -5.27 2.51
CA GLU A 184 -27.16 -3.91 2.25
C GLU A 184 -26.25 -2.88 2.93
N GLU A 185 -25.66 -3.24 4.06
CA GLU A 185 -24.70 -2.46 4.83
C GLU A 185 -23.46 -2.12 4.01
N ASP A 186 -22.97 -3.07 3.18
CA ASP A 186 -21.88 -2.85 2.23
C ASP A 186 -22.24 -1.83 1.16
N ALA A 187 -23.44 -1.97 0.59
CA ALA A 187 -23.92 -1.04 -0.44
C ALA A 187 -24.01 0.39 0.14
N LYS A 188 -24.61 0.53 1.33
CA LYS A 188 -24.76 1.81 2.03
C LYS A 188 -23.41 2.41 2.39
N ALA A 189 -22.48 1.63 2.94
CA ALA A 189 -21.15 2.09 3.31
C ALA A 189 -20.30 2.52 2.08
N LEU A 190 -20.60 2.00 0.88
CA LEU A 190 -20.03 2.46 -0.39
C LEU A 190 -20.78 3.66 -1.02
N GLY A 191 -21.73 4.24 -0.27
CA GLY A 191 -22.50 5.40 -0.67
C GLY A 191 -23.63 5.11 -1.65
N TYR A 192 -24.06 3.85 -1.79
CA TYR A 192 -25.23 3.51 -2.60
C TYR A 192 -26.52 3.75 -1.81
N LYS A 193 -27.53 4.25 -2.51
CA LYS A 193 -28.89 4.45 -1.98
C LYS A 193 -29.80 3.31 -2.43
N LYS A 194 -30.70 2.85 -1.57
CA LYS A 194 -31.68 1.82 -1.93
C LYS A 194 -32.63 2.37 -3.00
N CYS A 195 -32.97 1.56 -3.99
CA CYS A 195 -34.00 1.89 -4.97
C CYS A 195 -35.34 2.12 -4.25
N LYS A 196 -36.02 3.23 -4.56
CA LYS A 196 -37.32 3.60 -3.95
C LYS A 196 -38.34 2.46 -4.06
N TRP A 197 -38.48 1.87 -5.26
CA TRP A 197 -39.40 0.74 -5.47
C TRP A 197 -39.02 -0.49 -4.63
N CYS A 198 -37.72 -0.76 -4.46
CA CYS A 198 -37.27 -1.86 -3.59
C CYS A 198 -37.46 -1.57 -2.11
N ASN A 199 -37.58 -0.30 -1.72
CA ASN A 199 -37.88 0.12 -0.35
C ASN A 199 -39.38 -0.04 -0.05
N ASP A 200 -40.23 0.37 -0.99
CA ASP A 200 -41.68 0.28 -0.85
C ASP A 200 -42.15 -1.18 -0.90
N ALA A 201 -41.53 -2.01 -1.75
CA ALA A 201 -41.83 -3.45 -1.86
C ALA A 201 -41.35 -4.30 -0.66
N SER A 202 -40.51 -3.78 0.23
CA SER A 202 -40.10 -4.48 1.47
C SER A 202 -40.96 -4.13 2.68
N ASN A 203 -41.85 -3.13 2.56
CA ASN A 203 -42.75 -2.67 3.62
C ASN A 203 -44.19 -3.16 3.45
N ASN A 204 -44.43 -4.03 2.46
CA ASN A 204 -45.67 -4.76 2.22
C ASN A 204 -45.39 -6.26 2.35
#